data_AF-F6ZFS1-F1
#
_entry.id   AF-F6ZFS1-F1
#
_cell.length_a   1.000
_cell.length_b   1.000
_cell.length_c   1.000
_cell.angle_alpha   90.00
_cell.angle_beta   90.00
_cell.angle_gamma   90.00
#
_symmetry.space_group_name_H-M   'P 1'
#
loop_
_entity.id
_entity.type
_entity.pdbx_description
1 polymer ?
#
loop_
_entity_poly.entity_id
_entity_poly.type
_entity_poly.pdbx_seq_one_letter_code
_entity_poly.pdbx_strand_id
1 'polypeptide(L)'
;MDNFPCLMIEKLAKSSFDSETITSSLQWIIMKFGPTLTSKYVVRHVLRVLNTCFYNSTDGEVPKERFQPLINCLIFSASMYGPSYFTLQYIPYLSHTVSSAIRGTKFTGRACAALEATTTILTHLVPYLTDKILMEQLSRLSKEIILPLIGMLAAKNCSFPLGGPQRRRLCLKTVKLILAIGVRIGREMARLHLNEILQSFFKNYELSISNGLGRNNTYCDDQVDDLVFTIPSSLEPASDSISAMIKTSGLNDSWLSESPNSLHASSESLNMTSSSTKEKTSASLQNRELEEKILAEISETFCPETAYHAYVPFTRLMGGIHMEGIL
;
A
#
# COMPACT_ATOMS: atom_id res chain seq x y z
N MET A 1 4.42 -32.29 -21.19
CA MET A 1 3.65 -32.35 -19.91
C MET A 1 3.60 -30.97 -19.23
N ASP A 2 3.75 -29.89 -20.00
CA ASP A 2 4.23 -28.60 -19.48
C ASP A 2 3.12 -27.59 -19.11
N ASN A 3 1.86 -27.98 -19.28
CA ASN A 3 0.70 -27.13 -18.99
C ASN A 3 -0.04 -27.48 -17.69
N PHE A 4 0.28 -28.60 -17.04
CA PHE A 4 -0.45 -29.04 -15.85
C PHE A 4 -0.28 -28.08 -14.65
N PRO A 5 0.93 -27.58 -14.31
CA PRO A 5 1.08 -26.63 -13.21
C PRO A 5 0.34 -25.32 -13.49
N CYS A 6 0.43 -24.79 -14.72
CA CYS A 6 -0.23 -23.55 -15.11
C CYS A 6 -1.77 -23.69 -15.06
N LEU A 7 -2.33 -24.77 -15.60
CA LEU A 7 -3.77 -25.03 -15.59
C LEU A 7 -4.29 -25.28 -14.17
N MET A 8 -3.50 -25.96 -13.31
CA MET A 8 -3.84 -26.12 -11.90
C MET A 8 -3.87 -24.77 -11.21
N ILE A 9 -2.84 -23.95 -11.31
CA ILE A 9 -2.82 -22.66 -10.61
C ILE A 9 -3.84 -21.67 -11.21
N GLU A 10 -4.13 -21.74 -12.52
CA GLU A 10 -5.21 -20.95 -13.14
C GLU A 10 -6.61 -21.40 -12.68
N LYS A 11 -6.85 -22.70 -12.52
CA LYS A 11 -8.09 -23.23 -11.93
C LYS A 11 -8.19 -22.88 -10.44
N LEU A 12 -7.09 -22.97 -9.71
CA LEU A 12 -7.00 -22.61 -8.28
C LEU A 12 -7.23 -21.11 -8.07
N ALA A 13 -6.88 -20.27 -9.04
CA ALA A 13 -7.15 -18.83 -9.00
C ALA A 13 -8.60 -18.44 -9.29
N LYS A 14 -9.38 -19.33 -9.92
CA LYS A 14 -10.80 -19.13 -10.22
C LYS A 14 -11.70 -19.66 -9.10
N SER A 15 -11.27 -20.68 -8.35
CA SER A 15 -11.87 -21.05 -7.07
C SER A 15 -11.51 -20.00 -6.01
N SER A 16 -12.44 -19.61 -5.15
CA SER A 16 -12.12 -18.75 -4.02
C SER A 16 -10.97 -19.36 -3.20
N PHE A 17 -9.96 -18.55 -2.88
CA PHE A 17 -8.70 -18.94 -2.22
C PHE A 17 -8.85 -19.35 -0.74
N ASP A 18 -10.06 -19.67 -0.31
CA ASP A 18 -10.41 -19.89 1.10
C ASP A 18 -10.02 -21.30 1.58
N SER A 19 -9.47 -22.13 0.69
CA SER A 19 -9.17 -23.52 1.01
C SER A 19 -7.70 -23.70 1.37
N GLU A 20 -7.45 -23.97 2.65
CA GLU A 20 -6.17 -24.44 3.22
C GLU A 20 -5.54 -25.57 2.39
N THR A 21 -6.38 -26.40 1.75
CA THR A 21 -6.01 -27.45 0.81
C THR A 21 -5.17 -26.94 -0.37
N ILE A 22 -5.46 -25.74 -0.88
CA ILE A 22 -4.74 -25.13 -2.00
C ILE A 22 -3.31 -24.77 -1.58
N THR A 23 -3.16 -24.18 -0.41
CA THR A 23 -1.88 -23.81 0.19
C THR A 23 -1.01 -25.04 0.41
N SER A 24 -1.57 -26.09 1.01
CA SER A 24 -0.87 -27.37 1.24
C SER A 24 -0.45 -28.04 -0.07
N SER A 25 -1.31 -28.01 -1.09
CA SER A 25 -0.99 -28.52 -2.42
C SER A 25 0.14 -27.72 -3.06
N LEU A 26 0.12 -26.40 -2.93
CA LEU A 26 1.14 -25.53 -3.49
C LEU A 26 2.49 -25.71 -2.79
N GLN A 27 2.50 -25.85 -1.47
CA GLN A 27 3.70 -26.16 -0.68
C GLN A 27 4.29 -27.51 -1.08
N TRP A 28 3.45 -28.53 -1.28
CA TRP A 28 3.91 -29.83 -1.78
C TRP A 28 4.54 -29.71 -3.19
N ILE A 29 3.91 -28.96 -4.08
CA ILE A 29 4.41 -28.67 -5.43
C ILE A 29 5.77 -27.96 -5.37
N ILE A 30 5.90 -26.94 -4.51
CA ILE A 30 7.16 -26.22 -4.25
C ILE A 30 8.25 -27.20 -3.82
N MET A 31 7.95 -28.10 -2.87
CA MET A 31 8.92 -29.09 -2.40
C MET A 31 9.41 -30.03 -3.52
N LYS A 32 8.61 -30.24 -4.57
CA LYS A 32 8.95 -31.13 -5.70
C LYS A 32 9.67 -30.45 -6.86
N PHE A 33 9.36 -29.19 -7.17
CA PHE A 33 9.81 -28.55 -8.42
C PHE A 33 11.22 -27.94 -8.40
N GLY A 34 11.89 -27.87 -7.25
CA GLY A 34 13.18 -27.19 -7.15
C GLY A 34 13.09 -25.68 -7.47
N PRO A 35 14.17 -24.91 -7.24
CA PRO A 35 14.10 -23.44 -7.21
C PRO A 35 13.71 -22.82 -8.57
N THR A 36 14.20 -23.37 -9.68
CA THR A 36 14.02 -22.80 -11.02
C THR A 36 12.61 -22.98 -11.55
N LEU A 37 12.04 -24.20 -11.47
CA LEU A 37 10.68 -24.47 -11.94
C LEU A 37 9.65 -23.81 -11.01
N THR A 38 9.88 -23.84 -9.69
CA THR A 38 9.00 -23.13 -8.75
C THR A 38 9.00 -21.63 -9.02
N SER A 39 10.14 -21.04 -9.34
CA SER A 39 10.22 -19.61 -9.70
C SER A 39 9.41 -19.30 -10.96
N LYS A 40 9.59 -20.11 -12.01
CA LYS A 40 9.01 -19.86 -13.32
C LYS A 40 7.50 -20.10 -13.36
N TYR A 41 7.03 -21.19 -12.74
CA TYR A 41 5.67 -21.68 -12.88
C TYR A 41 4.78 -21.39 -11.67
N VAL A 42 5.33 -21.42 -10.46
CA VAL A 42 4.55 -21.25 -9.23
C VAL A 42 4.55 -19.78 -8.80
N VAL A 43 5.72 -19.24 -8.43
CA VAL A 43 5.85 -17.90 -7.83
C VAL A 43 5.34 -16.81 -8.75
N ARG A 44 5.75 -16.81 -10.02
CA ARG A 44 5.27 -15.79 -10.99
C ARG A 44 3.76 -15.82 -11.14
N HIS A 45 3.16 -16.99 -11.03
CA HIS A 45 1.71 -17.13 -11.12
C HIS A 45 1.03 -16.66 -9.83
N VAL A 46 1.53 -17.06 -8.66
CA VAL A 46 1.04 -16.58 -7.36
C VAL A 46 1.07 -15.06 -7.27
N LEU A 47 2.19 -14.43 -7.64
CA LEU A 47 2.32 -12.97 -7.63
C LEU A 47 1.33 -12.27 -8.58
N ARG A 48 1.08 -12.84 -9.77
CA ARG A 48 0.06 -12.32 -10.69
C ARG A 48 -1.35 -12.47 -10.13
N VAL A 49 -1.65 -13.62 -9.53
CA VAL A 49 -2.95 -13.88 -8.95
C VAL A 49 -3.20 -12.96 -7.75
N LEU A 50 -2.19 -12.71 -6.92
CA LEU A 50 -2.27 -11.71 -5.85
C LEU A 50 -2.69 -10.35 -6.40
N ASN A 51 -2.04 -9.83 -7.45
CA ASN A 51 -2.43 -8.56 -8.06
C ASN A 51 -3.90 -8.56 -8.52
N THR A 52 -4.38 -9.66 -9.11
CA THR A 52 -5.79 -9.80 -9.51
C THR A 52 -6.74 -9.87 -8.32
N CYS A 53 -6.36 -10.55 -7.23
CA CYS A 53 -7.12 -10.59 -5.99
C CYS A 53 -7.27 -9.19 -5.38
N PHE A 54 -6.18 -8.41 -5.34
CA PHE A 54 -6.24 -7.00 -4.90
C PHE A 54 -7.13 -6.15 -5.81
N TYR A 55 -7.13 -6.39 -7.12
CA TYR A 55 -8.02 -5.68 -8.06
C TYR A 55 -9.50 -6.01 -7.83
N ASN A 56 -9.83 -7.27 -7.60
CA ASN A 56 -11.21 -7.69 -7.33
C ASN A 56 -11.70 -7.28 -5.93
N SER A 57 -10.79 -6.81 -5.08
CA SER A 57 -11.10 -6.39 -3.71
C SER A 57 -11.07 -4.87 -3.55
N THR A 58 -11.04 -4.11 -4.65
CA THR A 58 -11.09 -2.64 -4.58
C THR A 58 -12.47 -2.09 -4.20
N ASP A 59 -13.45 -2.93 -3.85
CA ASP A 59 -14.85 -2.55 -3.59
C ASP A 59 -15.18 -2.39 -2.09
N GLY A 60 -14.21 -1.95 -1.29
CA GLY A 60 -14.33 -1.94 0.17
C GLY A 60 -13.48 -3.04 0.81
N GLU A 61 -13.02 -2.78 2.03
CA GLU A 61 -11.95 -3.46 2.76
C GLU A 61 -11.78 -4.96 2.47
N VAL A 62 -10.56 -5.34 2.07
CA VAL A 62 -10.21 -6.74 1.87
C VAL A 62 -10.04 -7.40 3.24
N PRO A 63 -10.76 -8.48 3.57
CA PRO A 63 -10.42 -9.30 4.71
C PRO A 63 -9.01 -9.84 4.50
N LYS A 64 -8.10 -9.53 5.44
CA LYS A 64 -6.69 -9.99 5.45
C LYS A 64 -6.55 -11.49 5.19
N GLU A 65 -7.59 -12.24 5.53
CA GLU A 65 -7.73 -13.69 5.42
C GLU A 65 -7.59 -14.22 3.98
N ARG A 66 -8.01 -13.47 2.96
CA ARG A 66 -8.12 -14.02 1.59
C ARG A 66 -6.77 -14.21 0.87
N PHE A 67 -5.79 -13.37 1.18
CA PHE A 67 -4.46 -13.41 0.52
C PHE A 67 -3.34 -13.93 1.42
N GLN A 68 -3.58 -14.07 2.73
CA GLN A 68 -2.62 -14.62 3.68
C GLN A 68 -2.07 -16.01 3.27
N PRO A 69 -2.89 -16.96 2.76
CA PRO A 69 -2.38 -18.28 2.39
C PRO A 69 -1.40 -18.22 1.20
N LEU A 70 -1.65 -17.31 0.25
CA LEU A 70 -0.76 -17.07 -0.89
C LEU A 70 0.55 -16.42 -0.47
N ILE A 71 0.51 -15.45 0.44
CA ILE A 71 1.71 -14.85 1.02
C ILE A 71 2.52 -15.90 1.81
N ASN A 72 1.85 -16.76 2.59
CA ASN A 72 2.49 -17.85 3.31
C ASN A 72 3.19 -18.84 2.36
N CYS A 73 2.60 -19.11 1.19
CA CYS A 73 3.26 -19.92 0.16
C CYS A 73 4.52 -19.27 -0.41
N LEU A 74 4.51 -17.95 -0.61
CA LEU A 74 5.70 -17.20 -1.03
C LEU A 74 6.80 -17.30 0.04
N ILE A 75 6.44 -17.02 1.30
CA ILE A 75 7.35 -17.14 2.45
C ILE A 75 7.95 -18.56 2.52
N PHE A 76 7.12 -19.60 2.40
CA PHE A 76 7.56 -21.00 2.41
C PHE A 76 8.53 -21.31 1.26
N SER A 77 8.26 -20.84 0.05
CA SER A 77 9.18 -21.07 -1.07
C SER A 77 10.53 -20.39 -0.85
N ALA A 78 10.53 -19.20 -0.25
CA ALA A 78 11.76 -18.47 0.04
C ALA A 78 12.53 -19.07 1.23
N SER A 79 11.84 -19.63 2.24
CA SER A 79 12.51 -20.38 3.31
C SER A 79 13.13 -21.68 2.82
N MET A 80 12.49 -22.36 1.86
CA MET A 80 12.98 -23.63 1.30
C MET A 80 14.21 -23.47 0.40
N TYR A 81 14.22 -22.46 -0.48
CA TYR A 81 15.35 -22.24 -1.41
C TYR A 81 16.38 -21.24 -0.90
N GLY A 82 16.10 -20.63 0.23
CA GLY A 82 17.00 -19.72 0.91
C GLY A 82 16.95 -18.29 0.37
N PRO A 83 17.79 -17.42 0.96
CA PRO A 83 17.58 -15.98 0.87
C PRO A 83 17.85 -15.37 -0.53
N SER A 84 18.71 -16.00 -1.34
CA SER A 84 19.00 -15.57 -2.72
C SER A 84 17.75 -15.54 -3.61
N TYR A 85 16.72 -16.30 -3.23
CA TYR A 85 15.45 -16.34 -3.95
C TYR A 85 14.70 -15.00 -3.90
N PHE A 86 14.77 -14.30 -2.76
CA PHE A 86 14.18 -12.97 -2.62
C PHE A 86 14.85 -11.96 -3.56
N THR A 87 16.19 -11.96 -3.57
CA THR A 87 17.01 -11.04 -4.36
C THR A 87 16.86 -11.24 -5.87
N LEU A 88 16.79 -12.50 -6.31
CA LEU A 88 16.79 -12.84 -7.74
C LEU A 88 15.39 -12.88 -8.36
N GLN A 89 14.35 -13.15 -7.57
CA GLN A 89 13.00 -13.34 -8.10
C GLN A 89 11.99 -12.31 -7.60
N TYR A 90 11.91 -12.09 -6.28
CA TYR A 90 10.82 -11.31 -5.71
C TYR A 90 11.06 -9.82 -5.92
N ILE A 91 12.22 -9.30 -5.51
CA ILE A 91 12.55 -7.88 -5.63
C ILE A 91 12.50 -7.41 -7.10
N PRO A 92 13.08 -8.14 -8.08
CA PRO A 92 12.98 -7.74 -9.48
C PRO A 92 11.56 -7.77 -10.02
N TYR A 93 10.74 -8.75 -9.63
CA TYR A 93 9.34 -8.81 -10.05
C TYR A 93 8.53 -7.63 -9.48
N LEU A 94 8.69 -7.33 -8.20
CA LEU A 94 7.98 -6.23 -7.54
C LEU A 94 8.41 -4.87 -8.13
N SER A 95 9.71 -4.67 -8.34
CA SER A 95 10.25 -3.45 -8.96
C SER A 95 9.77 -3.26 -10.40
N HIS A 96 9.71 -4.34 -11.18
CA HIS A 96 9.12 -4.31 -12.52
C HIS A 96 7.62 -3.98 -12.48
N THR A 97 6.89 -4.53 -11.51
CA THR A 97 5.45 -4.27 -11.33
C THR A 97 5.19 -2.80 -11.02
N VAL A 98 5.96 -2.21 -10.11
CA VAL A 98 5.88 -0.77 -9.77
C VAL A 98 6.22 0.09 -10.99
N SER A 99 7.34 -0.19 -11.65
CA SER A 99 7.76 0.54 -12.85
C SER A 99 6.71 0.49 -13.96
N SER A 100 6.11 -0.68 -14.19
CA SER A 100 5.06 -0.87 -15.20
C SER A 100 3.75 -0.19 -14.81
N ALA A 101 3.40 -0.14 -13.52
CA ALA A 101 2.18 0.51 -13.05
C ALA A 101 2.27 2.04 -13.16
N ILE A 102 3.47 2.60 -12.94
CA ILE A 102 3.74 4.05 -12.97
C ILE A 102 3.91 4.58 -14.38
N ARG A 103 4.55 3.83 -15.27
CA ARG A 103 4.84 4.26 -16.65
C ARG A 103 3.62 4.24 -17.58
N GLY A 104 2.49 3.68 -17.12
CA GLY A 104 1.26 3.63 -17.90
C GLY A 104 0.76 5.02 -18.30
N THR A 105 0.23 5.16 -19.52
CA THR A 105 -0.32 6.44 -20.03
C THR A 105 -1.58 6.89 -19.27
N LYS A 106 -2.27 5.95 -18.62
CA LYS A 106 -3.41 6.21 -17.75
C LYS A 106 -3.27 5.36 -16.48
N PHE A 107 -3.43 6.00 -15.33
CA PHE A 107 -3.46 5.29 -14.06
C PHE A 107 -4.78 4.54 -13.94
N THR A 108 -4.72 3.20 -13.88
CA THR A 108 -5.90 2.32 -13.89
C THR A 108 -6.12 1.67 -12.52
N GLY A 109 -7.33 1.18 -12.25
CA GLY A 109 -7.59 0.38 -11.04
C GLY A 109 -6.69 -0.84 -10.91
N ARG A 110 -6.31 -1.46 -12.04
CA ARG A 110 -5.34 -2.56 -12.07
C ARG A 110 -3.94 -2.12 -11.66
N ALA A 111 -3.51 -0.93 -12.10
CA ALA A 111 -2.22 -0.36 -11.69
C ALA A 111 -2.21 -0.06 -10.19
N CYS A 112 -3.27 0.56 -9.66
CA CYS A 112 -3.39 0.83 -8.22
C CYS A 112 -3.38 -0.46 -7.39
N ALA A 113 -4.18 -1.46 -7.78
CA ALA A 113 -4.21 -2.76 -7.12
C ALA A 113 -2.84 -3.45 -7.14
N ALA A 114 -2.09 -3.34 -8.24
CA ALA A 114 -0.75 -3.90 -8.33
C ALA A 114 0.25 -3.18 -7.38
N LEU A 115 0.13 -1.86 -7.20
CA LEU A 115 0.94 -1.10 -6.24
C LEU A 115 0.58 -1.45 -4.79
N GLU A 116 -0.71 -1.56 -4.48
CA GLU A 116 -1.17 -1.99 -3.16
C GLU A 116 -0.74 -3.42 -2.83
N ALA A 117 -0.87 -4.34 -3.79
CA ALA A 117 -0.41 -5.72 -3.67
C ALA A 117 1.10 -5.76 -3.42
N THR A 118 1.88 -5.02 -4.22
CA THR A 118 3.34 -4.96 -4.09
C THR A 118 3.75 -4.48 -2.70
N THR A 119 3.12 -3.41 -2.22
CA THR A 119 3.41 -2.82 -0.90
C THR A 119 3.06 -3.80 0.22
N THR A 120 1.92 -4.49 0.11
CA THR A 120 1.44 -5.46 1.10
C THR A 120 2.34 -6.70 1.13
N ILE A 121 2.61 -7.30 -0.03
CA ILE A 121 3.51 -8.46 -0.18
C ILE A 121 4.87 -8.14 0.42
N LEU A 122 5.48 -7.00 0.05
CA LEU A 122 6.79 -6.65 0.55
C LEU A 122 6.78 -6.46 2.07
N THR A 123 5.77 -5.78 2.62
CA THR A 123 5.60 -5.60 4.09
C THR A 123 5.58 -6.95 4.82
N HIS A 124 4.89 -7.95 4.30
CA HIS A 124 4.84 -9.29 4.90
C HIS A 124 6.12 -10.12 4.68
N LEU A 125 6.91 -9.82 3.65
CA LEU A 125 8.17 -10.52 3.38
C LEU A 125 9.35 -9.95 4.18
N VAL A 126 9.34 -8.66 4.52
CA VAL A 126 10.45 -8.00 5.26
C VAL A 126 10.88 -8.76 6.51
N PRO A 127 9.98 -9.26 7.39
CA PRO A 127 10.38 -10.01 8.60
C PRO A 127 11.16 -11.29 8.30
N TYR A 128 10.97 -11.88 7.12
CA TYR A 128 11.62 -13.13 6.70
C TYR A 128 12.92 -12.91 5.92
N LEU A 129 13.26 -11.66 5.60
CA LEU A 129 14.55 -11.31 5.03
C LEU A 129 15.62 -11.30 6.13
N THR A 130 16.81 -11.80 5.81
CA THR A 130 17.97 -11.64 6.68
C THR A 130 18.47 -10.20 6.64
N ASP A 131 19.00 -9.70 7.75
CA ASP A 131 19.45 -8.31 7.87
C ASP A 131 20.51 -7.97 6.80
N LYS A 132 21.40 -8.93 6.51
CA LYS A 132 22.41 -8.80 5.44
C LYS A 132 21.77 -8.51 4.08
N ILE A 133 20.77 -9.29 3.69
CA ILE A 133 20.14 -9.15 2.36
C ILE A 133 19.25 -7.93 2.30
N LEU A 134 18.55 -7.62 3.40
CA LEU A 134 17.76 -6.41 3.47
C LEU A 134 18.64 -5.17 3.27
N MET A 135 19.80 -5.11 3.94
CA MET A 135 20.76 -4.01 3.78
C MET A 135 21.38 -3.96 2.39
N GLU A 136 21.80 -5.10 1.82
CA GLU A 136 22.33 -5.17 0.44
C GLU A 136 21.32 -4.69 -0.60
N GLN A 137 20.03 -4.97 -0.39
CA GLN A 137 18.96 -4.61 -1.31
C GLN A 137 18.28 -3.29 -0.96
N LEU A 138 18.61 -2.64 0.17
CA LEU A 138 17.90 -1.46 0.67
C LEU A 138 17.93 -0.30 -0.33
N SER A 139 19.11 -0.02 -0.92
CA SER A 139 19.29 1.01 -1.95
C SER A 139 18.44 0.73 -3.20
N ARG A 140 18.23 -0.55 -3.52
CA ARG A 140 17.39 -0.95 -4.64
C ARG A 140 15.91 -0.80 -4.29
N LEU A 141 15.50 -1.25 -3.12
CA LEU A 141 14.13 -1.11 -2.63
C LEU A 141 13.72 0.37 -2.53
N SER A 142 14.62 1.23 -2.07
CA SER A 142 14.36 2.66 -1.98
C SER A 142 14.15 3.29 -3.35
N LYS A 143 15.05 3.05 -4.30
CA LYS A 143 15.02 3.67 -5.64
C LYS A 143 13.99 3.06 -6.60
N GLU A 144 13.78 1.75 -6.57
CA GLU A 144 12.92 1.05 -7.53
C GLU A 144 11.47 0.87 -7.03
N ILE A 145 11.22 0.98 -5.72
CA ILE A 145 9.89 0.73 -5.14
C ILE A 145 9.41 1.93 -4.31
N ILE A 146 10.12 2.29 -3.24
CA ILE A 146 9.60 3.24 -2.24
C ILE A 146 9.51 4.67 -2.79
N LEU A 147 10.58 5.20 -3.39
CA LEU A 147 10.58 6.55 -3.96
C LEU A 147 9.58 6.70 -5.13
N PRO A 148 9.46 5.72 -6.05
CA PRO A 148 8.40 5.75 -7.05
C PRO A 148 6.99 5.74 -6.45
N LEU A 149 6.74 4.99 -5.37
CA LEU A 149 5.46 5.03 -4.65
C LEU A 149 5.19 6.41 -4.06
N ILE A 150 6.16 7.01 -3.38
CA ILE A 150 6.05 8.38 -2.83
C ILE A 150 5.78 9.40 -3.95
N GLY A 151 6.51 9.28 -5.07
CA GLY A 151 6.31 10.14 -6.24
C GLY A 151 4.90 10.04 -6.81
N MET A 152 4.35 8.83 -6.91
CA MET A 152 2.95 8.62 -7.32
C MET A 152 1.94 9.21 -6.34
N LEU A 153 2.21 9.10 -5.04
CA LEU A 153 1.36 9.70 -4.02
C LEU A 153 1.32 11.23 -4.11
N ALA A 154 2.35 11.88 -4.64
CA ALA A 154 2.42 13.33 -4.83
C ALA A 154 2.17 13.80 -6.27
N ALA A 155 2.00 12.87 -7.21
CA ALA A 155 1.87 13.16 -8.62
C ALA A 155 0.58 13.95 -8.96
N LYS A 156 0.73 15.05 -9.71
CA LYS A 156 -0.36 15.91 -10.19
C LYS A 156 -0.92 15.49 -11.56
N ASN A 157 -0.27 14.52 -12.21
CA ASN A 157 -0.61 14.05 -13.55
C ASN A 157 -1.46 12.76 -13.53
N CYS A 158 -1.84 12.26 -12.36
CA CYS A 158 -2.67 11.06 -12.21
C CYS A 158 -3.80 11.28 -11.21
N SER A 159 -5.01 10.87 -11.59
CA SER A 159 -6.13 10.71 -10.68
C SER A 159 -6.30 9.24 -10.32
N PHE A 160 -6.72 8.98 -9.08
CA PHE A 160 -7.00 7.63 -8.62
C PHE A 160 -8.42 7.22 -9.04
N PRO A 161 -8.65 5.96 -9.45
CA PRO A 161 -9.96 5.52 -9.93
C PRO A 161 -11.04 5.58 -8.85
N LEU A 162 -10.67 5.40 -7.58
CA LEU A 162 -11.55 5.56 -6.42
C LEU A 162 -11.32 6.88 -5.66
N GLY A 163 -10.63 7.84 -6.29
CA GLY A 163 -10.36 9.15 -5.70
C GLY A 163 -9.40 9.14 -4.51
N GLY A 164 -9.53 10.15 -3.65
CA GLY A 164 -8.64 10.42 -2.54
C GLY A 164 -8.56 9.33 -1.46
N PRO A 165 -9.65 8.63 -1.09
CA PRO A 165 -9.59 7.55 -0.09
C PRO A 165 -8.63 6.42 -0.50
N GLN A 166 -8.60 6.05 -1.78
CA GLN A 166 -7.69 5.01 -2.27
C GLN A 166 -6.23 5.49 -2.29
N ARG A 167 -6.00 6.75 -2.67
CA ARG A 167 -4.67 7.37 -2.61
C ARG A 167 -4.15 7.44 -1.17
N ARG A 168 -5.03 7.79 -0.21
CA ARG A 168 -4.77 7.76 1.24
C ARG A 168 -4.46 6.34 1.74
N ARG A 169 -5.23 5.34 1.34
CA ARG A 169 -4.98 3.93 1.68
C ARG A 169 -3.60 3.45 1.19
N LEU A 170 -3.23 3.78 -0.05
CA LEU A 170 -1.90 3.46 -0.59
C LEU A 170 -0.79 4.20 0.17
N CYS A 171 -1.03 5.44 0.58
CA CYS A 171 -0.12 6.23 1.41
C CYS A 171 0.17 5.52 2.75
N LEU A 172 -0.87 5.16 3.49
CA LEU A 172 -0.74 4.47 4.78
C LEU A 172 -0.05 3.10 4.64
N LYS A 173 -0.34 2.34 3.56
CA LYS A 173 0.38 1.10 3.26
C LYS A 173 1.86 1.33 2.96
N THR A 174 2.19 2.42 2.28
CA THR A 174 3.58 2.80 1.96
C THR A 174 4.33 3.19 3.24
N VAL A 175 3.71 3.97 4.13
CA VAL A 175 4.23 4.27 5.47
C VAL A 175 4.48 2.98 6.26
N LYS A 176 3.54 2.03 6.23
CA LYS A 176 3.70 0.71 6.86
C LYS A 176 4.92 -0.05 6.36
N LEU A 177 5.13 -0.03 5.06
CA LEU A 177 6.28 -0.67 4.44
C LEU A 177 7.59 -0.04 4.91
N ILE A 178 7.69 1.29 4.88
CA ILE A 178 8.90 2.02 5.33
C ILE A 178 9.18 1.72 6.81
N LEU A 179 8.13 1.73 7.66
CA LEU A 179 8.25 1.39 9.07
C LEU A 179 8.69 -0.06 9.28
N ALA A 180 8.12 -1.02 8.56
CA ALA A 180 8.50 -2.42 8.66
C ALA A 180 9.98 -2.63 8.30
N ILE A 181 10.46 -1.97 7.24
CA ILE A 181 11.88 -1.97 6.87
C ILE A 181 12.73 -1.34 7.98
N GLY A 182 12.32 -0.17 8.48
CA GLY A 182 13.04 0.56 9.53
C GLY A 182 13.16 -0.21 10.85
N VAL A 183 12.07 -0.84 11.29
CA VAL A 183 12.08 -1.72 12.47
C VAL A 183 13.00 -2.91 12.26
N ARG A 184 13.03 -3.49 11.04
CA ARG A 184 13.85 -4.66 10.72
C ARG A 184 15.34 -4.36 10.67
N ILE A 185 15.76 -3.24 10.08
CA ILE A 185 17.18 -2.83 10.02
C ILE A 185 17.68 -2.22 11.35
N GLY A 186 16.75 -1.77 12.20
CA GLY A 186 17.05 -1.14 13.48
C GLY A 186 17.31 0.37 13.38
N ARG A 187 17.30 1.03 14.54
CA ARG A 187 17.30 2.49 14.66
C ARG A 187 18.46 3.19 13.94
N GLU A 188 19.69 2.77 14.18
CA GLU A 188 20.87 3.46 13.63
C GLU A 188 20.93 3.34 12.10
N MET A 189 20.65 2.16 11.56
CA MET A 189 20.59 1.96 10.11
C MET A 189 19.40 2.68 9.48
N ALA A 190 18.27 2.76 10.19
CA ALA A 190 17.12 3.56 9.75
C ALA A 190 17.48 5.05 9.62
N ARG A 191 18.20 5.62 10.61
CA ARG A 191 18.68 7.02 10.56
C ARG A 191 19.60 7.27 9.35
N LEU A 192 20.48 6.33 9.04
CA LEU A 192 21.43 6.47 7.92
C LEU A 192 20.76 6.33 6.55
N HIS A 193 19.80 5.42 6.40
CA HIS A 193 19.30 5.02 5.08
C HIS A 193 17.87 5.45 4.75
N LEU A 194 17.04 5.76 5.75
CA LEU A 194 15.65 6.20 5.52
C LEU A 194 15.50 7.73 5.50
N ASN A 195 16.54 8.49 5.84
CA ASN A 195 16.47 9.95 5.90
C ASN A 195 15.96 10.57 4.58
N GLU A 196 16.61 10.29 3.45
CA GLU A 196 16.22 10.82 2.13
C GLU A 196 14.78 10.46 1.76
N ILE A 197 14.34 9.25 2.14
CA ILE A 197 12.98 8.77 1.87
C ILE A 197 11.96 9.57 2.68
N LEU A 198 12.25 9.80 3.97
CA LEU A 198 11.37 10.55 4.86
C LEU A 198 11.32 12.03 4.49
N GLN A 199 12.46 12.65 4.17
CA GLN A 199 12.49 14.01 3.64
C GLN A 199 11.64 14.14 2.38
N SER A 200 11.81 13.22 1.42
CA SER A 200 11.01 13.19 0.21
C SER A 200 9.53 12.95 0.48
N PHE A 201 9.17 12.18 1.51
CA PHE A 201 7.78 11.93 1.89
C PHE A 201 7.14 13.15 2.54
N PHE A 202 7.78 13.73 3.56
CA PHE A 202 7.22 14.83 4.35
C PHE A 202 7.18 16.16 3.57
N LYS A 203 8.12 16.38 2.65
CA LYS A 203 8.07 17.52 1.71
C LYS A 203 6.76 17.60 0.91
N ASN A 204 6.09 16.47 0.66
CA ASN A 204 4.81 16.47 -0.05
C ASN A 204 3.68 17.15 0.75
N TYR A 205 3.77 17.17 2.08
CA TYR A 205 2.80 17.89 2.92
C TYR A 205 2.96 19.40 2.79
N GLU A 206 4.20 19.91 2.77
CA GLU A 206 4.46 21.34 2.52
C GLU A 206 3.93 21.78 1.16
N LEU A 207 4.18 20.97 0.12
CA LEU A 207 3.64 21.21 -1.22
C LEU A 207 2.11 21.19 -1.24
N SER A 208 1.47 20.30 -0.49
CA SER A 208 0.02 20.24 -0.35
C SER A 208 -0.54 21.51 0.32
N ILE A 209 0.11 21.97 1.40
CA ILE A 209 -0.28 23.14 2.18
C ILE A 209 -0.09 24.44 1.37
N SER A 210 1.07 24.62 0.72
CA SER A 210 1.39 25.83 -0.06
C SER A 210 0.45 26.05 -1.25
N ASN A 211 -0.20 25.00 -1.76
CA ASN A 211 -1.15 25.12 -2.87
C ASN A 211 -2.55 25.60 -2.40
N GLY A 212 -2.75 25.94 -1.12
CA GLY A 212 -3.92 26.68 -0.65
C GLY A 212 -5.21 25.88 -0.47
N LEU A 213 -5.15 24.55 -0.31
CA LEU A 213 -6.33 23.67 -0.12
C LEU A 213 -6.69 23.41 1.36
N GLY A 214 -6.15 24.20 2.29
CA GLY A 214 -6.50 24.11 3.71
C GLY A 214 -7.85 24.75 4.03
N ARG A 215 -8.97 24.09 3.68
CA ARG A 215 -10.29 24.23 4.33
C ARG A 215 -11.31 23.41 3.54
N ASN A 216 -11.51 22.17 3.97
CA ASN A 216 -12.81 21.52 4.08
C ASN A 216 -12.61 20.29 4.96
N ASN A 217 -12.97 20.41 6.24
CA ASN A 217 -13.09 19.27 7.15
C ASN A 217 -14.26 18.41 6.67
N THR A 218 -14.01 17.49 5.75
CA THR A 218 -14.80 16.27 5.66
C THR A 218 -14.02 15.21 6.40
N TYR A 219 -14.34 15.05 7.70
CA TYR A 219 -14.01 13.83 8.44
C TYR A 219 -14.75 12.69 7.75
N CYS A 220 -14.03 11.89 6.97
CA CYS A 220 -14.51 10.58 6.56
C CYS A 220 -14.12 9.62 7.69
N ASP A 221 -15.10 9.27 8.51
CA ASP A 221 -15.05 8.17 9.47
C ASP A 221 -15.00 6.84 8.70
N ASP A 222 -13.87 6.55 8.06
CA ASP A 222 -13.57 5.19 7.61
C ASP A 222 -12.73 4.55 8.71
N GLN A 223 -13.34 3.61 9.42
CA GLN A 223 -12.77 2.85 10.54
C GLN A 223 -11.30 2.45 10.28
N VAL A 224 -10.37 3.14 10.95
CA VAL A 224 -8.90 2.93 10.85
C VAL A 224 -8.41 1.87 11.84
N ASP A 225 -9.30 1.00 12.33
CA ASP A 225 -9.04 0.11 13.47
C ASP A 225 -7.89 -0.88 13.24
N ASP A 226 -7.47 -1.10 12.00
CA ASP A 226 -6.51 -2.16 11.65
C ASP A 226 -5.13 -1.66 11.13
N LEU A 227 -4.86 -0.35 11.24
CA LEU A 227 -3.57 0.29 10.90
C LEU A 227 -2.76 0.76 12.11
N VAL A 228 -3.05 0.26 13.31
CA VAL A 228 -2.21 0.49 14.49
C VAL A 228 -0.78 -0.01 14.18
N PHE A 229 0.14 0.95 13.98
CA PHE A 229 1.56 0.69 13.79
C PHE A 229 2.18 0.28 15.13
N THR A 230 1.98 -0.97 15.53
CA THR A 230 2.55 -1.51 16.77
C THR A 230 4.04 -1.77 16.58
N ILE A 231 4.87 -0.88 17.10
CA ILE A 231 6.31 -1.10 17.26
C ILE A 231 6.51 -1.92 18.55
N PRO A 232 7.36 -2.97 18.58
CA PRO A 232 7.65 -3.72 19.79
C PRO A 232 8.17 -2.78 20.90
N SER A 233 7.61 -2.90 22.11
CA SER A 233 7.93 -2.05 23.27
C SER A 233 9.41 -2.09 23.68
N SER A 234 10.22 -3.04 23.17
CA SER A 234 11.66 -3.13 23.44
C SER A 234 12.51 -2.12 22.64
N LEU A 235 11.90 -1.36 21.73
CA LEU A 235 12.56 -0.29 20.97
C LEU A 235 12.16 1.11 21.48
N GLU A 236 11.39 1.20 22.56
CA GLU A 236 11.15 2.47 23.27
C GLU A 236 12.50 2.95 23.87
N PRO A 237 12.91 4.22 23.69
CA PRO A 237 13.99 4.77 24.49
C PRO A 237 13.59 4.69 25.97
N ALA A 238 14.55 4.39 26.85
CA ALA A 238 14.35 4.56 28.28
C ALA A 238 13.83 5.98 28.49
N SER A 239 12.60 6.11 28.97
CA SER A 239 11.90 7.38 29.04
C SER A 239 12.64 8.31 30.01
N ASP A 240 13.20 9.40 29.50
CA ASP A 240 13.33 10.58 30.33
C ASP A 240 11.92 11.06 30.66
N SER A 241 11.68 11.14 31.96
CA SER A 241 10.38 11.37 32.61
C SER A 241 9.63 12.55 31.99
N ILE A 242 8.40 12.30 31.53
CA ILE A 242 7.21 13.20 31.61
C ILE A 242 5.94 12.47 31.08
N SER A 243 6.07 11.46 30.20
CA SER A 243 4.90 10.81 29.57
C SER A 243 4.21 9.71 30.40
N ALA A 244 4.67 9.43 31.63
CA ALA A 244 4.11 8.37 32.48
C ALA A 244 2.78 8.74 33.17
N MET A 245 2.24 9.93 32.96
CA MET A 245 1.12 10.46 33.77
C MET A 245 -0.25 10.46 33.07
N ILE A 246 -0.40 9.89 31.87
CA ILE A 246 -1.72 9.76 31.19
C ILE A 246 -2.13 8.28 31.06
N LYS A 247 -2.07 7.56 32.18
CA LYS A 247 -2.61 6.20 32.31
C LYS A 247 -3.51 6.09 33.55
N THR A 248 -4.52 6.96 33.67
CA THR A 248 -5.64 6.74 34.60
C THR A 248 -6.89 7.50 34.13
N SER A 249 -7.69 6.89 33.26
CA SER A 249 -9.16 7.04 33.27
C SER A 249 -9.75 6.07 32.25
N GLY A 250 -10.22 4.91 32.75
CA GLY A 250 -11.11 4.04 31.99
C GLY A 250 -12.54 4.61 31.95
N LEU A 251 -13.32 4.12 30.99
CA LEU A 251 -14.80 4.05 30.90
C LEU A 251 -15.08 3.47 29.48
N ASN A 252 -15.33 2.17 29.33
CA ASN A 252 -16.58 1.40 29.48
C ASN A 252 -17.54 1.51 28.27
N ASP A 253 -17.93 0.32 27.81
CA ASP A 253 -18.75 -0.08 26.66
C ASP A 253 -20.23 0.38 26.67
N SER A 254 -20.89 0.13 25.51
CA SER A 254 -22.32 0.18 25.14
C SER A 254 -22.55 1.31 24.12
N TRP A 255 -23.04 1.06 22.90
CA TRP A 255 -24.43 0.73 22.58
C TRP A 255 -24.57 0.12 21.16
N LEU A 256 -25.46 -0.85 21.01
CA LEU A 256 -26.03 -1.38 19.75
C LEU A 256 -27.52 -1.00 19.67
N SER A 257 -28.08 -1.07 18.44
CA SER A 257 -29.50 -0.93 18.01
C SER A 257 -29.73 0.39 17.23
N GLU A 258 -30.32 0.45 16.03
CA GLU A 258 -31.32 -0.38 15.33
C GLU A 258 -31.37 0.00 13.81
N SER A 259 -32.02 -0.82 12.98
CA SER A 259 -32.03 -0.79 11.50
C SER A 259 -33.20 0.05 10.87
N PRO A 260 -33.68 -0.19 9.61
CA PRO A 260 -33.50 0.71 8.46
C PRO A 260 -34.83 1.18 7.80
N ASN A 261 -34.76 2.09 6.80
CA ASN A 261 -35.56 2.08 5.54
C ASN A 261 -35.55 3.44 4.81
N SER A 262 -35.37 3.41 3.48
CA SER A 262 -36.40 3.86 2.50
C SER A 262 -35.78 4.22 1.15
N LEU A 263 -36.24 3.51 0.11
CA LEU A 263 -36.13 3.82 -1.32
C LEU A 263 -36.86 5.13 -1.67
N HIS A 264 -36.39 5.85 -2.68
CA HIS A 264 -37.28 6.45 -3.69
C HIS A 264 -36.53 6.77 -4.99
N ALA A 265 -37.03 6.19 -6.07
CA ALA A 265 -36.69 6.51 -7.46
C ALA A 265 -37.53 7.69 -7.96
N SER A 266 -37.03 8.45 -8.94
CA SER A 266 -37.83 9.09 -10.01
C SER A 266 -36.93 9.58 -11.16
N SER A 267 -37.47 9.43 -12.36
CA SER A 267 -36.86 9.60 -13.69
C SER A 267 -37.23 10.93 -14.36
N GLU A 268 -36.63 11.14 -15.55
CA GLU A 268 -37.00 12.07 -16.64
C GLU A 268 -36.51 13.53 -16.49
N SER A 269 -35.97 14.19 -17.52
CA SER A 269 -36.35 14.20 -18.95
C SER A 269 -35.24 14.75 -19.86
N LEU A 270 -35.41 14.46 -21.15
CA LEU A 270 -34.59 14.85 -22.31
C LEU A 270 -34.61 16.35 -22.59
N ASN A 271 -33.49 16.89 -23.10
CA ASN A 271 -33.54 17.94 -24.13
C ASN A 271 -32.27 17.96 -24.99
N MET A 272 -32.47 17.93 -26.30
CA MET A 272 -31.46 18.12 -27.34
C MET A 272 -31.68 19.49 -27.98
N THR A 273 -30.64 20.31 -28.10
CA THR A 273 -30.54 21.30 -29.19
C THR A 273 -29.07 21.56 -29.51
N SER A 274 -28.78 21.56 -30.80
CA SER A 274 -27.48 21.70 -31.45
C SER A 274 -27.02 23.16 -31.54
N SER A 275 -25.70 23.40 -31.43
CA SER A 275 -24.98 24.33 -32.33
C SER A 275 -23.48 24.31 -32.05
N SER A 276 -22.73 24.11 -33.12
CA SER A 276 -21.27 24.10 -33.26
C SER A 276 -20.61 25.43 -32.93
N THR A 277 -19.66 25.43 -31.97
CA THR A 277 -18.43 26.28 -31.89
C THR A 277 -17.80 26.17 -30.47
N LYS A 278 -17.34 25.00 -30.01
CA LYS A 278 -16.73 24.87 -28.65
C LYS A 278 -15.57 23.88 -28.47
N GLU A 279 -14.92 23.39 -29.52
CA GLU A 279 -13.92 22.31 -29.34
C GLU A 279 -12.57 22.74 -28.71
N LYS A 280 -12.23 24.04 -28.67
CA LYS A 280 -11.01 24.51 -27.99
C LYS A 280 -11.22 25.00 -26.56
N THR A 281 -12.46 25.31 -26.16
CA THR A 281 -12.80 25.83 -24.82
C THR A 281 -13.30 24.73 -23.88
N SER A 282 -13.85 23.64 -24.42
CA SER A 282 -14.28 22.48 -23.62
C SER A 282 -13.09 21.70 -23.05
N ALA A 283 -12.00 21.55 -23.81
CA ALA A 283 -10.80 20.85 -23.36
C ALA A 283 -10.04 21.60 -22.25
N SER A 284 -10.04 22.93 -22.26
CA SER A 284 -9.40 23.74 -21.21
C SER A 284 -10.19 23.72 -19.90
N LEU A 285 -11.51 23.68 -19.96
CA LEU A 285 -12.37 23.54 -18.78
C LEU A 285 -12.28 22.12 -18.18
N GLN A 286 -12.30 21.07 -19.02
CA GLN A 286 -12.15 19.68 -18.57
C GLN A 286 -10.78 19.40 -17.94
N ASN A 287 -9.70 19.99 -18.48
CA ASN A 287 -8.38 19.86 -17.87
C ASN A 287 -8.32 20.57 -16.51
N ARG A 288 -8.98 21.73 -16.36
CA ARG A 288 -9.02 22.47 -15.10
C ARG A 288 -9.81 21.74 -14.02
N GLU A 289 -10.96 21.15 -14.37
CA GLU A 289 -11.75 20.32 -13.46
C GLU A 289 -10.98 19.06 -13.02
N LEU A 290 -10.23 18.45 -13.94
CA LEU A 290 -9.37 17.29 -13.63
C LEU A 290 -8.21 17.69 -12.70
N GLU A 291 -7.57 18.84 -12.95
CA GLU A 291 -6.52 19.38 -12.08
C GLU A 291 -7.04 19.69 -10.68
N GLU A 292 -8.19 20.35 -10.56
CA GLU A 292 -8.86 20.63 -9.28
C GLU A 292 -9.20 19.33 -8.53
N LYS A 293 -9.71 18.33 -9.23
CA LYS A 293 -9.98 17.00 -8.66
C LYS A 293 -8.70 16.34 -8.14
N ILE A 294 -7.63 16.31 -8.92
CA ILE A 294 -6.36 15.70 -8.51
C ILE A 294 -5.77 16.43 -7.30
N LEU A 295 -5.86 17.76 -7.26
CA LEU A 295 -5.43 18.55 -6.11
C LEU A 295 -6.26 18.23 -4.86
N ALA A 296 -7.57 18.05 -4.99
CA ALA A 296 -8.42 17.60 -3.89
C ALA A 296 -7.97 16.22 -3.36
N GLU A 297 -7.71 15.25 -4.25
CA GLU A 297 -7.20 13.92 -3.87
C GLU A 297 -5.84 13.98 -3.14
N ILE A 298 -4.94 14.86 -3.58
CA ILE A 298 -3.65 15.10 -2.93
C ILE A 298 -3.86 15.67 -1.52
N SER A 299 -4.74 16.66 -1.40
CA SER A 299 -5.02 17.32 -0.12
C SER A 299 -5.67 16.37 0.90
N GLU A 300 -6.55 15.49 0.44
CA GLU A 300 -7.17 14.44 1.26
C GLU A 300 -6.13 13.39 1.71
N THR A 301 -5.19 13.05 0.84
CA THR A 301 -4.12 12.09 1.16
C THR A 301 -3.12 12.65 2.17
N PHE A 302 -2.62 13.86 1.91
CA PHE A 302 -1.64 14.55 2.76
C PHE A 302 -2.32 15.47 3.76
N CYS A 303 -3.31 14.94 4.46
CA CYS A 303 -4.02 15.61 5.55
C CYS A 303 -3.25 15.48 6.89
N PRO A 304 -3.56 16.32 7.90
CA PRO A 304 -2.93 16.24 9.21
C PRO A 304 -3.06 14.88 9.90
N GLU A 305 -4.15 14.16 9.65
CA GLU A 305 -4.40 12.84 10.21
C GLU A 305 -3.41 11.79 9.68
N THR A 306 -3.23 11.70 8.36
CA THR A 306 -2.21 10.84 7.75
C THR A 306 -0.80 11.25 8.17
N ALA A 307 -0.54 12.56 8.32
CA ALA A 307 0.73 13.06 8.84
C ALA A 307 1.02 12.54 10.25
N TYR A 308 0.02 12.61 11.14
CA TYR A 308 0.11 12.10 12.51
C TYR A 308 0.38 10.58 12.53
N HIS A 309 -0.37 9.82 11.73
CA HIS A 309 -0.20 8.36 11.61
C HIS A 309 1.17 7.95 11.06
N ALA A 310 1.84 8.81 10.28
CA ALA A 310 3.20 8.57 9.82
C ALA A 310 4.26 9.05 10.84
N TYR A 311 4.13 10.28 11.33
CA TYR A 311 5.13 10.95 12.16
C TYR A 311 5.36 10.26 13.50
N VAL A 312 4.28 9.85 14.19
CA VAL A 312 4.39 9.25 15.53
C VAL A 312 5.19 7.93 15.50
N PRO A 313 4.89 6.95 14.63
CA PRO A 313 5.70 5.74 14.52
C PRO A 313 7.15 6.00 14.10
N PHE A 314 7.41 6.93 13.17
CA PHE A 314 8.80 7.26 12.78
C PHE A 314 9.57 7.90 13.92
N THR A 315 8.92 8.75 14.71
CA THR A 315 9.50 9.35 15.92
C THR A 315 9.84 8.29 16.97
N ARG A 316 8.98 7.29 17.16
CA ARG A 316 9.26 6.16 18.05
C ARG A 316 10.44 5.31 17.55
N LEU A 317 10.53 5.09 16.24
CA LEU A 317 11.62 4.32 15.63
C LEU A 317 12.98 5.06 15.71
N MET A 318 13.02 6.31 15.26
CA MET A 318 14.25 7.08 15.00
C MET A 318 14.60 8.08 16.10
N GLY A 319 13.66 8.43 16.99
CA GLY A 319 13.79 9.45 18.02
C GLY A 319 13.35 10.85 17.54
N GLY A 320 12.75 11.63 18.45
CA GLY A 320 12.18 12.96 18.15
C GLY A 320 13.20 13.95 17.61
N ILE A 321 14.35 14.08 18.27
CA ILE A 321 15.44 14.99 17.87
C ILE A 321 15.90 14.72 16.43
N HIS A 322 15.97 13.43 16.05
CA HIS A 322 16.37 13.08 14.70
C HIS A 322 15.28 13.45 13.69
N MET A 323 14.01 13.16 13.99
CA MET A 323 12.88 13.53 13.14
C MET A 323 12.73 15.03 12.95
N GLU A 324 13.00 15.84 13.98
CA GLU A 324 13.03 17.31 13.88
C GLU A 324 14.14 17.81 12.95
N GLY A 325 15.26 17.09 12.83
CA GLY A 325 16.31 17.43 11.86
C GLY A 325 16.02 16.98 10.42
N ILE A 326 14.99 16.14 10.21
CA ILE A 326 14.55 15.67 8.88
C ILE A 326 13.54 16.63 8.27
N LEU A 327 12.64 17.17 9.10
CA LEU A 327 11.58 18.10 8.70
C LEU A 327 12.12 19.52 8.50
#